data_AF-A0A7Y6XMC0-F1
#
_entry.id   AF-A0A7Y6XMC0-F1
#
_cell.length_a   1.000
_cell.length_b   1.000
_cell.length_c   1.000
_cell.angle_alpha   90.00
_cell.angle_beta   90.00
_cell.angle_gamma   90.00
#
_symmetry.space_group_name_H-M   'P 1'
#
loop_
_entity.id
_entity.type
_entity.pdbx_description
1 polymer ?
#
loop_
_entity_poly.entity_id
_entity_poly.type
_entity_poly.pdbx_seq_one_letter_code
_entity_poly.pdbx_strand_id
1 'polypeptide(L)'
;MSNQEVLEFIQRSVDCEVVARSTRLNPSSIPADHPIVKAGQTLGMSQYGSPTLSDQALMPFPSLKLGPGDSARSHTADEYIHLKEIEEGIELYIELITKFMNVTART
;
A
#
# COMPACT_ATOMS: atom_id res chain seq x y z
N MET A 1 10.03 -11.35 0.90
CA MET A 1 9.62 -12.50 1.74
C MET A 1 8.14 -12.74 1.51
N SER A 2 7.77 -13.93 1.05
CA SER A 2 6.40 -14.38 0.87
C SER A 2 5.92 -15.18 2.08
N ASN A 3 4.61 -15.30 2.25
CA ASN A 3 4.02 -16.17 3.27
C ASN A 3 4.38 -17.65 3.05
N GLN A 4 4.66 -18.04 1.80
CA GLN A 4 5.13 -19.39 1.47
C GLN A 4 6.52 -19.66 2.06
N GLU A 5 7.46 -18.71 1.91
CA GLU A 5 8.80 -18.80 2.51
C GLU A 5 8.73 -18.86 4.04
N VAL A 6 7.81 -18.09 4.64
CA VAL A 6 7.58 -18.12 6.10
C VAL A 6 7.03 -19.48 6.55
N LEU A 7 6.04 -20.02 5.83
CA LEU A 7 5.47 -21.32 6.14
C LEU A 7 6.54 -22.42 6.08
N GLU A 8 7.37 -22.41 5.04
CA GLU A 8 8.47 -23.36 4.87
C GLU A 8 9.50 -23.26 5.99
N PHE A 9 9.83 -22.04 6.41
CA PHE A 9 10.71 -21.82 7.56
C PHE A 9 10.13 -22.41 8.84
N ILE A 10 8.85 -22.16 9.13
CA ILE A 10 8.16 -22.67 10.32
C ILE A 10 8.12 -24.20 10.30
N GLN A 11 7.70 -24.80 9.19
CA GLN A 11 7.61 -26.26 9.03
C GLN A 11 8.95 -26.97 9.25
N ARG A 12 10.07 -26.35 8.84
CA ARG A 12 11.42 -26.88 9.09
C ARG A 12 11.88 -26.72 10.54
N SER A 13 11.22 -25.86 11.31
CA SER A 13 11.63 -25.46 12.65
C SER A 13 10.86 -26.17 13.77
N VAL A 14 9.87 -27.00 13.44
CA VAL A 14 8.99 -27.67 14.42
C VAL A 14 8.77 -29.14 14.07
N ASP A 15 8.57 -29.98 15.09
CA ASP A 15 8.34 -31.43 14.92
C ASP A 15 6.85 -31.79 14.77
N CYS A 16 5.96 -30.81 14.59
CA CYS A 16 4.52 -31.01 14.43
C CYS A 16 4.03 -30.62 13.02
N GLU A 17 2.86 -31.12 12.63
CA GLU A 17 2.23 -30.76 11.35
C GLU A 17 1.72 -29.31 11.38
N VAL A 18 2.14 -28.51 10.40
CA VAL A 18 1.69 -27.11 10.22
C VAL A 18 1.07 -26.96 8.85
N VAL A 19 -0.23 -26.67 8.79
CA VAL A 19 -1.00 -26.47 7.56
C VAL A 19 -1.55 -25.04 7.53
N ALA A 20 -1.11 -24.23 6.55
CA ALA A 20 -1.66 -22.91 6.35
C ALA A 20 -3.07 -22.98 5.75
N ARG A 21 -3.97 -22.10 6.22
CA ARG A 21 -5.29 -21.91 5.57
C ARG A 21 -5.15 -21.36 4.16
N SER A 22 -4.20 -20.44 3.95
CA SER A 22 -3.79 -19.92 2.65
C SER A 22 -2.46 -19.19 2.74
N THR A 23 -1.75 -19.04 1.62
CA THR A 23 -0.52 -18.24 1.51
C THR A 23 -0.66 -17.06 0.53
N ARG A 24 -1.89 -16.79 0.04
CA ARG A 24 -2.13 -15.81 -1.03
C ARG A 24 -1.99 -14.34 -0.61
N LEU A 25 -2.20 -14.02 0.66
CA LEU A 25 -2.24 -12.64 1.18
C LEU A 25 -0.83 -12.13 1.52
N ASN A 26 0.02 -12.01 0.50
CA ASN A 26 1.43 -11.64 0.68
C ASN A 26 1.61 -10.14 0.96
N PRO A 27 2.72 -9.75 1.59
CA PRO A 27 3.12 -8.34 1.65
C PRO A 27 3.30 -7.75 0.25
N SER A 28 2.94 -6.48 0.08
CA SER A 28 3.09 -5.74 -1.18
C SER A 28 4.20 -4.69 -1.06
N SER A 29 4.82 -4.35 -2.19
CA SER A 29 5.86 -3.32 -2.25
C SER A 29 5.91 -2.65 -3.62
N ILE A 30 6.40 -1.41 -3.66
CA ILE A 30 6.71 -0.67 -4.89
C ILE A 30 8.15 -0.16 -4.83
N PRO A 31 8.93 -0.22 -5.93
CA PRO A 31 10.30 0.30 -5.94
C PRO A 31 10.35 1.80 -5.63
N ALA A 32 11.37 2.23 -4.86
CA ALA A 32 11.52 3.64 -4.46
C ALA A 32 11.86 4.57 -5.64
N ASP A 33 12.37 4.01 -6.73
CA ASP A 33 12.67 4.67 -8.00
C ASP A 33 11.49 4.65 -8.99
N HIS A 34 10.37 4.01 -8.64
CA HIS A 34 9.19 3.99 -9.49
C HIS A 34 8.68 5.42 -9.78
N PRO A 35 8.30 5.77 -11.02
CA PRO A 35 7.99 7.16 -11.37
C PRO A 35 6.87 7.80 -10.53
N ILE A 36 5.84 7.03 -10.14
CA ILE A 36 4.77 7.55 -9.25
C ILE A 36 5.28 7.86 -7.84
N VAL A 37 6.25 7.10 -7.34
CA VAL A 37 6.88 7.32 -6.03
C VAL A 37 7.74 8.59 -6.09
N LYS A 38 8.49 8.76 -7.19
CA LYS A 38 9.26 9.99 -7.45
C LYS A 38 8.36 11.21 -7.58
N ALA A 39 7.23 11.09 -8.28
CA ALA A 39 6.24 12.16 -8.38
C ALA A 39 5.77 12.61 -6.99
N GLY A 40 5.37 11.67 -6.13
CA GLY A 40 4.97 11.98 -4.74
C GLY A 40 6.07 12.62 -3.91
N GLN A 41 7.33 12.15 -4.04
CA GLN A 41 8.49 12.77 -3.38
C GLN A 41 8.65 14.24 -3.77
N THR A 42 8.46 14.58 -5.05
CA THR A 42 8.55 15.99 -5.50
C THR A 42 7.39 16.87 -5.01
N LEU A 43 6.28 16.27 -4.56
CA LEU A 43 5.16 16.96 -3.94
C LEU A 43 5.30 17.05 -2.41
N GLY A 44 6.42 16.59 -1.85
CA GLY A 44 6.67 16.61 -0.40
C GLY A 44 5.90 15.54 0.39
N MET A 45 5.36 14.52 -0.28
CA MET A 45 4.64 13.43 0.38
C MET A 45 5.59 12.55 1.20
N SER A 46 5.18 12.18 2.41
CA SER A 46 5.88 11.20 3.24
C SER A 46 5.54 9.76 2.83
N GLN A 47 6.43 8.83 3.15
CA GLN A 47 6.27 7.40 2.85
C GLN A 47 6.31 6.61 4.15
N TYR A 48 5.45 5.60 4.26
CA TYR A 48 5.46 4.68 5.39
C TYR A 48 4.99 3.28 4.96
N GLY A 49 5.43 2.25 5.67
CA GLY A 49 4.91 0.90 5.52
C GLY A 49 3.65 0.72 6.35
N SER A 50 2.51 0.48 5.70
CA SER A 50 1.24 0.26 6.42
C SER A 50 1.22 -1.13 7.07
N PRO A 51 0.91 -1.24 8.38
CA PRO A 51 0.72 -2.53 9.02
C PRO A 51 -0.64 -3.18 8.69
N THR A 52 -1.52 -2.46 7.98
CA THR A 52 -2.90 -2.89 7.68
C THR A 52 -2.99 -3.54 6.30
N LEU A 53 -3.54 -4.76 6.25
CA LEU A 53 -3.83 -5.47 5.01
C LEU A 53 -4.76 -4.66 4.10
N SER A 54 -4.58 -4.80 2.79
CA SER A 54 -5.50 -4.26 1.79
C SER A 54 -5.54 -5.18 0.57
N ASP A 55 -6.36 -4.83 -0.43
CA ASP A 55 -6.45 -5.58 -1.69
C ASP A 55 -5.12 -5.66 -2.45
N GLN A 56 -4.14 -4.81 -2.11
CA GLN A 56 -2.78 -4.91 -2.65
C GLN A 56 -2.18 -6.31 -2.43
N ALA A 57 -2.58 -7.04 -1.38
CA ALA A 57 -2.09 -8.38 -1.11
C ALA A 57 -2.47 -9.41 -2.19
N LEU A 58 -3.43 -9.07 -3.05
CA LEU A 58 -3.88 -9.87 -4.20
C LEU A 58 -3.39 -9.32 -5.55
N MET A 59 -2.59 -8.25 -5.55
CA MET A 59 -2.05 -7.62 -6.76
C MET A 59 -0.63 -8.12 -7.03
N PRO A 60 -0.38 -8.90 -8.11
CA PRO A 60 0.95 -9.46 -8.42
C PRO A 60 1.89 -8.44 -9.10
N PHE A 61 1.56 -7.15 -9.06
CA PHE A 61 2.31 -6.06 -9.68
C PHE A 61 2.56 -4.94 -8.65
N PRO A 62 3.55 -4.05 -8.87
CA PRO A 62 3.81 -2.95 -7.96
C PRO A 62 2.58 -2.07 -7.75
N SER A 63 2.28 -1.75 -6.50
CA SER A 63 1.11 -0.95 -6.13
C SER A 63 1.44 0.08 -5.04
N LEU A 64 0.67 1.16 -5.00
CA LEU A 64 0.75 2.20 -3.98
C LEU A 64 -0.63 2.35 -3.32
N LYS A 65 -0.67 2.36 -1.98
CA LYS A 65 -1.88 2.69 -1.20
C LYS A 65 -1.79 4.12 -0.70
N LEU A 66 -2.75 4.93 -1.10
CA LEU A 66 -2.91 6.34 -0.76
C LEU A 66 -4.42 6.62 -0.67
N GLY A 67 -4.85 7.43 0.28
CA GLY A 67 -6.25 7.86 0.41
C GLY A 67 -6.43 8.94 1.48
N PRO A 68 -7.49 9.75 1.40
CA PRO A 68 -7.84 10.72 2.44
C PRO A 68 -8.40 10.03 3.69
N GLY A 69 -8.42 10.77 4.80
CA GLY A 69 -8.88 10.29 6.10
C GLY A 69 -7.77 9.70 6.98
N ASP A 70 -8.17 9.20 8.16
CA ASP A 70 -7.27 8.67 9.17
C ASP A 70 -7.65 7.21 9.50
N SER A 71 -6.68 6.31 9.42
CA SER A 71 -6.88 4.89 9.74
C SER A 71 -7.33 4.65 11.18
N ALA A 72 -7.06 5.58 12.11
CA ALA A 72 -7.54 5.49 13.48
C ALA A 72 -9.07 5.64 13.60
N ARG A 73 -9.76 6.15 12.56
CA ARG A 73 -11.23 6.29 12.52
C ARG A 73 -11.93 5.08 11.87
N SER A 74 -11.19 4.22 11.19
CA SER A 74 -11.77 3.03 10.58
C SER A 74 -12.25 2.06 11.66
N HIS A 75 -13.43 1.47 11.46
CA HIS A 75 -14.05 0.50 12.40
C HIS A 75 -14.31 1.05 13.82
N THR A 76 -14.46 2.36 13.98
CA THR A 76 -14.94 2.97 15.23
C THR A 76 -16.43 3.30 15.13
N ALA A 77 -17.10 3.49 16.27
CA ALA A 77 -18.43 4.09 16.27
C ALA A 77 -18.38 5.49 15.63
N ASP A 78 -19.47 5.89 14.96
CA ASP A 78 -19.61 7.19 14.33
C ASP A 78 -18.46 7.55 13.37
N GLU A 79 -18.01 6.57 12.58
CA GLU A 79 -17.00 6.78 11.53
C GLU A 79 -17.40 7.96 10.62
N TYR A 80 -16.43 8.84 10.36
CA TYR A 80 -16.64 10.05 9.59
C TYR A 80 -15.39 10.45 8.80
N ILE A 81 -15.60 11.32 7.81
CA ILE A 81 -14.56 11.99 7.05
C ILE A 81 -14.88 13.48 6.98
N HIS A 82 -13.87 14.34 7.10
CA HIS A 82 -14.06 15.79 6.95
C HIS A 82 -14.18 16.15 5.47
N LEU A 83 -15.06 17.10 5.14
CA LEU A 83 -15.17 17.60 3.77
C LEU A 83 -13.83 18.13 3.23
N LYS A 84 -13.06 18.80 4.09
CA LYS A 84 -11.71 19.28 3.78
C LYS A 84 -10.74 18.16 3.43
N GLU A 85 -10.83 16.99 4.08
CA GLU A 85 -9.99 15.82 3.75
C GLU A 85 -10.32 15.28 2.35
N ILE A 86 -11.59 15.37 1.94
CA ILE A 86 -12.03 14.98 0.59
C ILE A 86 -11.49 15.97 -0.44
N GLU A 87 -11.65 17.28 -0.20
CA GLU A 87 -11.17 18.35 -1.09
C GLU A 87 -9.65 18.25 -1.31
N GLU A 88 -8.88 18.17 -0.22
CA GLU A 88 -7.41 18.01 -0.26
C GLU A 88 -7.00 16.69 -0.93
N GLY A 89 -7.74 15.61 -0.69
CA GLY A 89 -7.51 14.32 -1.32
C GLY A 89 -7.68 14.38 -2.84
N ILE A 90 -8.73 15.05 -3.33
CA ILE A 90 -8.97 15.24 -4.76
C ILE A 90 -7.83 16.03 -5.41
N GLU A 91 -7.47 17.18 -4.82
CA GLU A 91 -6.37 18.02 -5.32
C GLU A 91 -5.05 17.22 -5.39
N LEU A 92 -4.72 16.49 -4.31
CA LEU A 92 -3.52 15.66 -4.24
C LEU A 92 -3.48 14.59 -5.33
N TYR A 93 -4.58 13.88 -5.57
CA TYR A 93 -4.63 12.86 -6.63
C TYR A 93 -4.42 13.48 -8.01
N ILE A 94 -5.05 14.62 -8.29
CA ILE A 94 -4.90 15.33 -9.56
C ILE A 94 -3.42 15.73 -9.76
N GLU A 95 -2.79 16.32 -8.75
CA GLU A 95 -1.38 16.72 -8.83
C GLU A 95 -0.45 15.53 -9.02
N LEU A 96 -0.62 14.46 -8.23
CA LEU A 96 0.21 13.26 -8.28
C LEU A 96 0.13 12.58 -9.64
N ILE A 97 -1.09 12.35 -10.15
CA ILE A 97 -1.31 11.69 -11.44
C ILE A 97 -0.77 12.57 -12.57
N THR A 98 -1.04 13.88 -12.54
CA THR A 98 -0.51 14.81 -13.55
C THR A 98 1.02 14.80 -13.58
N LYS A 99 1.66 14.83 -12.40
CA LYS A 99 3.12 14.79 -12.28
C LYS A 99 3.68 13.45 -12.78
N PHE A 100 3.05 12.33 -12.43
CA PHE A 100 3.42 11.00 -12.92
C PHE A 100 3.35 10.92 -14.45
N MET A 101 2.22 11.33 -15.03
CA MET A 101 2.02 11.33 -16.50
C MET A 101 3.06 12.20 -17.22
N ASN A 102 3.42 13.34 -16.65
CA ASN A 102 4.45 14.23 -17.21
C ASN A 102 5.86 13.65 -17.16
N VAL A 103 6.17 12.83 -16.14
CA VAL A 103 7.46 12.11 -16.05
C VAL A 103 7.50 11.02 -17.11
N THR A 104 6.43 10.24 -17.27
CA THR A 104 6.37 9.12 -18.22
C THR A 104 6.24 9.56 -19.68
N ALA A 105 5.69 10.75 -19.96
CA ALA A 105 5.59 11.28 -21.33
C ALA A 105 6.94 11.77 -21.91
N ARG A 106 8.00 11.85 -21.09
CA ARG A 106 9.33 12.33 -21.48
C ARG A 106 10.38 11.21 -21.64
N THR A 107 9.96 9.97 -21.42
CA THR A 107 10.73 8.74 -21.59
C THR A 107 10.19 7.94 -22.77
#